data_AF-A0AA42RHQ9-F1
#
_entry.id   AF-A0AA42RHQ9-F1
#
_cell.length_a   1.000
_cell.length_b   1.000
_cell.length_c   1.000
_cell.angle_alpha   90.00
_cell.angle_beta   90.00
_cell.angle_gamma   90.00
#
_symmetry.space_group_name_H-M   'P 1'
#
loop_
_entity.id
_entity.type
_entity.pdbx_description
1 polymer ?
#
loop_
_entity_poly.entity_id
_entity_poly.type
_entity_poly.pdbx_seq_one_letter_code
_entity_poly.pdbx_strand_id
1 'polypeptide(L)'
;MRFTNENMLIASLLGSKVVEQVPRFEKVENYLETHVGVPIPFLPIRNEVVVRDAERFEDLESWNGPKPISQENQFFPFSFKKASESNWYLLPWEPMINIEAKNIIAKRYVAKNGSLNIGSVKERWSADDYDITITGTLFGMKERGKVEETYPRKDMERLRDYLLSGEALQVNCEPLQILNINRIVIEKMNFPFTKGENVQAYEIKAVSDFEFNLLIEK
;
A
#
# COMPACT_ATOMS: atom_id res chain seq x y z
N MET A 1 -36.85 30.98 8.02
CA MET A 1 -37.80 31.37 9.10
C MET A 1 -37.08 32.44 9.93
N ARG A 2 -37.60 33.68 10.00
CA ARG A 2 -36.98 34.77 10.77
C ARG A 2 -37.44 34.69 12.22
N PHE A 3 -36.51 34.78 13.17
CA PHE A 3 -36.82 34.77 14.60
C PHE A 3 -37.19 36.18 15.06
N THR A 4 -38.32 36.32 15.76
CA THR A 4 -38.76 37.55 16.44
C THR A 4 -38.36 37.50 17.91
N ASN A 5 -38.13 38.65 18.53
CA ASN A 5 -37.66 38.77 19.93
C ASN A 5 -38.58 38.06 20.94
N GLU A 6 -39.87 37.98 20.64
CA GLU A 6 -40.87 37.28 21.47
C GLU A 6 -40.62 35.77 21.52
N ASN A 7 -40.20 35.16 20.41
CA ASN A 7 -39.91 33.72 20.35
C ASN A 7 -38.65 33.36 21.16
N MET A 8 -37.70 34.28 21.27
CA MET A 8 -36.47 34.12 22.06
C MET A 8 -36.75 34.22 23.57
N LEU A 9 -37.70 35.08 23.97
CA LEU A 9 -38.10 35.25 25.35
C LEU A 9 -38.89 34.02 25.86
N ILE A 10 -39.79 33.49 25.03
CA ILE A 10 -40.55 32.26 25.34
C ILE A 10 -39.62 31.05 25.48
N ALA A 11 -38.60 30.95 24.63
CA ALA A 11 -37.60 29.88 24.73
C ALA A 11 -36.77 29.96 26.02
N SER A 12 -36.48 31.17 26.51
CA SER A 12 -35.76 31.37 27.78
C SER A 12 -36.60 31.02 29.03
N LEU A 13 -37.93 31.14 28.95
CA LEU A 13 -38.83 30.89 30.09
C LEU A 13 -39.19 29.41 30.28
N LEU A 14 -39.04 28.57 29.26
CA LEU A 14 -39.52 27.18 29.27
C LEU A 14 -38.58 26.17 29.98
N GLY A 15 -37.43 26.59 30.49
CA GLY A 15 -36.59 25.79 31.39
C GLY A 15 -35.82 24.64 30.72
N SER A 16 -34.63 24.38 31.25
CA SER A 16 -33.55 23.55 30.71
C SER A 16 -33.84 22.07 30.42
N LYS A 17 -35.03 21.54 30.70
CA LYS A 17 -35.31 20.09 30.56
C LYS A 17 -35.86 19.64 29.21
N VAL A 18 -36.20 20.57 28.31
CA VAL A 18 -36.56 20.25 26.90
C VAL A 18 -35.45 20.69 25.93
N VAL A 19 -34.36 21.26 26.45
CA VAL A 19 -33.33 21.99 25.69
C VAL A 19 -32.40 21.06 24.89
N GLU A 20 -32.23 19.80 25.30
CA GLU A 20 -31.26 18.89 24.68
C GLU A 20 -31.73 18.23 23.36
N GLN A 21 -33.03 18.29 23.02
CA GLN A 21 -33.58 17.48 21.92
C GLN A 21 -33.71 18.19 20.57
N VAL A 22 -33.30 19.45 20.44
CA VAL A 22 -33.52 20.22 19.20
C VAL A 22 -32.20 20.81 18.67
N PRO A 23 -31.64 20.29 17.56
CA PRO A 23 -30.33 20.68 17.00
C PRO A 23 -30.28 22.13 16.46
N ARG A 24 -31.41 22.86 16.50
CA ARG A 24 -31.49 24.27 16.10
C ARG A 24 -31.03 25.23 17.18
N PHE A 25 -30.92 24.79 18.45
CA PHE A 25 -30.51 25.65 19.57
C PHE A 25 -29.00 25.74 19.75
N GLU A 26 -28.23 24.74 19.32
CA GLU A 26 -26.76 24.78 19.26
C GLU A 26 -26.24 25.98 18.44
N LYS A 27 -26.96 26.35 17.38
CA LYS A 27 -26.67 27.54 16.57
C LYS A 27 -27.05 28.85 17.27
N VAL A 28 -27.99 28.81 18.21
CA VAL A 28 -28.39 29.97 19.02
C VAL A 28 -27.36 30.19 20.13
N GLU A 29 -26.91 29.12 20.78
CA GLU A 29 -25.82 29.15 21.78
C GLU A 29 -24.52 29.67 21.17
N ASN A 30 -24.09 29.14 20.01
CA ASN A 30 -22.91 29.65 19.31
C ASN A 30 -23.02 31.14 18.93
N TYR A 31 -24.22 31.63 18.61
CA TYR A 31 -24.44 33.03 18.23
C TYR A 31 -24.44 33.98 19.44
N LEU A 32 -24.93 33.50 20.59
CA LEU A 32 -24.87 34.20 21.87
C LEU A 32 -23.46 34.19 22.47
N GLU A 33 -22.66 33.15 22.23
CA GLU A 33 -21.25 33.08 22.66
C GLU A 33 -20.34 34.01 21.85
N THR A 34 -20.57 34.17 20.54
CA THR A 34 -19.72 35.04 19.69
C THR A 34 -19.97 36.53 19.85
N HIS A 35 -21.15 36.93 20.34
CA HIS A 35 -21.45 38.34 20.61
C HIS A 35 -21.35 38.62 22.10
N VAL A 36 -20.19 39.13 22.53
CA VAL A 36 -19.95 39.50 23.94
C VAL A 36 -20.77 40.74 24.30
N GLY A 37 -21.98 40.52 24.82
CA GLY A 37 -22.78 41.56 25.46
C GLY A 37 -22.22 41.93 26.84
N VAL A 38 -22.41 43.18 27.25
CA VAL A 38 -22.09 43.66 28.61
C VAL A 38 -22.89 42.82 29.62
N PRO A 39 -22.27 42.25 30.67
CA PRO A 39 -22.99 41.43 31.64
C PRO A 39 -24.03 42.26 32.39
N ILE A 40 -25.30 41.86 32.31
CA ILE A 40 -26.39 42.48 33.04
C ILE A 40 -26.44 41.90 34.47
N PRO A 41 -26.25 42.70 35.53
CA PRO A 41 -25.92 42.21 36.87
C PRO A 41 -27.04 41.49 37.64
N PHE A 42 -28.27 41.43 37.14
CA PHE A 42 -29.40 40.79 37.83
C PHE A 42 -29.81 39.42 37.25
N LEU A 43 -29.21 38.97 36.15
CA LEU A 43 -29.42 37.61 35.63
C LEU A 43 -28.43 36.65 36.31
N PRO A 44 -28.86 35.48 36.79
CA PRO A 44 -28.00 34.52 37.48
C PRO A 44 -27.16 33.70 36.47
N ILE A 45 -26.68 34.34 35.40
CA ILE A 45 -25.77 33.72 34.45
C ILE A 45 -24.35 34.04 34.95
N ARG A 46 -23.88 33.23 35.89
CA ARG A 46 -22.44 33.20 36.20
C ARG A 46 -21.76 32.49 35.03
N ASN A 47 -20.83 33.17 34.36
CA ASN A 47 -19.85 32.48 33.54
C ASN A 47 -19.02 31.60 34.46
N GLU A 48 -19.44 30.34 34.63
CA GLU A 48 -18.58 29.33 35.20
C GLU A 48 -17.46 29.11 34.19
N VAL A 49 -16.25 29.55 34.54
CA VAL A 49 -15.05 29.19 33.80
C VAL A 49 -14.81 27.71 34.10
N VAL A 50 -15.47 26.85 33.32
CA VAL A 50 -15.17 25.43 33.30
C VAL A 50 -13.84 25.30 32.56
N VAL A 51 -12.73 25.33 33.32
CA VAL A 51 -11.48 24.77 32.82
C VAL A 51 -11.73 23.27 32.70
N ARG A 52 -12.14 22.84 31.50
CA ARG A 52 -12.10 21.42 31.18
C ARG A 52 -10.61 21.07 31.23
N ASP A 53 -10.22 20.29 32.24
CA ASP A 53 -8.97 19.54 32.15
C ASP A 53 -8.98 18.91 30.77
N ALA A 54 -7.96 19.20 29.96
CA ALA A 54 -7.88 18.69 28.61
C ALA A 54 -8.18 17.20 28.72
N GLU A 55 -9.31 16.77 28.15
CA GLU A 55 -9.64 15.37 28.04
C GLU A 55 -8.36 14.74 27.55
N ARG A 56 -7.80 13.86 28.37
CA ARG A 56 -6.57 13.13 28.10
C ARG A 56 -6.77 12.63 26.68
N PHE A 57 -6.12 13.26 25.70
CA PHE A 57 -6.17 12.81 24.33
C PHE A 57 -5.77 11.36 24.46
N GLU A 58 -6.72 10.44 24.32
CA GLU A 58 -6.41 9.01 24.21
C GLU A 58 -5.30 8.97 23.18
N ASP A 59 -4.16 8.37 23.56
CA ASP A 59 -2.96 8.32 22.74
C ASP A 59 -3.36 8.09 21.28
N LEU A 60 -3.44 9.18 20.50
CA LEU A 60 -3.77 9.12 19.10
C LEU A 60 -2.62 8.31 18.54
N GLU A 61 -2.88 7.01 18.28
CA GLU A 61 -1.87 6.02 17.93
C GLU A 61 -0.85 6.68 17.03
N SER A 62 0.30 6.98 17.64
CA SER A 62 1.29 7.89 17.11
C SER A 62 1.85 7.26 15.84
N TRP A 63 1.26 7.65 14.72
CA TRP A 63 1.61 7.22 13.37
C TRP A 63 1.58 5.71 13.13
N ASN A 64 0.43 5.23 12.65
CA ASN A 64 0.31 3.92 11.99
C ASN A 64 0.78 4.06 10.53
N GLY A 65 1.86 3.37 10.16
CA GLY A 65 2.26 3.22 8.76
C GLY A 65 1.15 2.61 7.90
N PRO A 66 1.27 2.63 6.55
CA PRO A 66 0.27 2.00 5.70
C PRO A 66 0.12 0.53 6.12
N LYS A 67 -1.12 0.08 6.35
CA LYS A 67 -1.39 -1.30 6.76
C LYS A 67 -1.18 -2.25 5.57
N PRO A 68 -0.77 -3.51 5.80
CA PRO A 68 -0.83 -4.55 4.79
C PRO A 68 -2.23 -4.66 4.17
N ILE A 69 -2.28 -4.80 2.85
CA ILE A 69 -3.52 -4.89 2.08
C ILE A 69 -3.85 -6.37 1.89
N SER A 70 -5.09 -6.77 2.16
CA SER A 70 -5.55 -8.14 1.91
C SER A 70 -5.58 -8.45 0.41
N GLN A 71 -5.45 -9.74 0.04
CA GLN A 71 -5.41 -10.20 -1.35
C GLN A 71 -6.57 -9.67 -2.20
N GLU A 72 -7.78 -9.63 -1.62
CA GLU A 72 -9.03 -9.18 -2.28
C GLU A 72 -9.02 -7.69 -2.64
N ASN A 73 -8.20 -6.90 -1.96
CA ASN A 73 -8.09 -5.46 -2.16
C ASN A 73 -6.86 -5.07 -2.99
N GLN A 74 -6.02 -6.03 -3.39
CA GLN A 74 -4.92 -5.82 -4.34
C GLN A 74 -5.43 -6.08 -5.76
N PHE A 75 -5.02 -5.27 -6.73
CA PHE A 75 -5.47 -5.43 -8.12
C PHE A 75 -4.76 -6.62 -8.78
N PHE A 76 -3.43 -6.69 -8.62
CA PHE A 76 -2.60 -7.84 -8.97
C PHE A 76 -1.88 -8.37 -7.73
N PRO A 77 -2.54 -9.21 -6.91
CA PRO A 77 -1.87 -9.81 -5.77
C PRO A 77 -0.71 -10.67 -6.24
N PHE A 78 0.46 -10.42 -5.66
CA PHE A 78 1.66 -11.21 -5.93
C PHE A 78 1.98 -12.07 -4.73
N SER A 79 1.89 -13.37 -4.92
CA SER A 79 2.23 -14.35 -3.90
C SER A 79 3.22 -15.36 -4.43
N PHE A 80 4.10 -15.82 -3.54
CA PHE A 80 5.09 -16.83 -3.87
C PHE A 80 5.32 -17.78 -2.70
N LYS A 81 5.82 -18.97 -3.01
CA LYS A 81 6.18 -19.99 -2.03
C LYS A 81 7.35 -20.83 -2.51
N LYS A 82 8.08 -21.42 -1.57
CA LYS A 82 9.04 -22.48 -1.87
C LYS A 82 8.29 -23.77 -2.21
N ALA A 83 8.93 -24.68 -2.93
CA ALA A 83 8.37 -26.01 -3.17
C ALA A 83 8.15 -26.80 -1.87
N SER A 84 9.01 -26.56 -0.87
CA SER A 84 8.93 -27.15 0.47
C SER A 84 7.86 -26.52 1.39
N GLU A 85 7.36 -25.33 1.07
CA GLU A 85 6.39 -24.61 1.90
C GLU A 85 4.95 -24.87 1.42
N SER A 86 4.04 -25.14 2.36
CA SER A 86 2.62 -25.31 2.05
C SER A 86 1.90 -23.95 1.90
N ASN A 87 2.33 -22.94 2.66
CA ASN A 87 1.65 -21.65 2.73
C ASN A 87 2.22 -20.66 1.72
N TRP A 88 1.33 -19.94 1.04
CA TRP A 88 1.70 -18.82 0.17
C TRP A 88 2.11 -17.60 1.01
N TYR A 89 3.21 -16.95 0.61
CA TYR A 89 3.54 -15.62 1.10
C TYR A 89 3.01 -14.58 0.13
N LEU A 90 1.98 -13.86 0.56
CA LEU A 90 1.47 -12.69 -0.14
C LEU A 90 2.33 -11.48 0.23
N LEU A 91 2.76 -10.72 -0.77
CA LEU A 91 3.43 -9.45 -0.51
C LEU A 91 2.46 -8.48 0.17
N PRO A 92 2.87 -7.84 1.30
CA PRO A 92 1.94 -7.03 2.08
C PRO A 92 1.38 -5.82 1.33
N TRP A 93 2.14 -5.29 0.36
CA TRP A 93 1.71 -4.23 -0.56
C TRP A 93 1.93 -4.70 -1.99
N GLU A 94 1.06 -4.24 -2.88
CA GLU A 94 1.08 -4.60 -4.29
C GLU A 94 2.37 -4.11 -4.96
N PRO A 95 3.19 -5.02 -5.53
CA PRO A 95 4.41 -4.64 -6.21
C PRO A 95 4.13 -4.20 -7.65
N MET A 96 5.06 -3.45 -8.21
CA MET A 96 5.15 -3.22 -9.65
C MET A 96 5.95 -4.35 -10.29
N ILE A 97 5.36 -4.97 -11.32
CA ILE A 97 5.96 -6.10 -12.03
C ILE A 97 6.26 -5.67 -13.46
N ASN A 98 7.51 -5.83 -13.88
CA ASN A 98 7.95 -5.72 -15.26
C ASN A 98 8.27 -7.13 -15.78
N ILE A 99 7.73 -7.47 -16.95
CA ILE A 99 7.93 -8.77 -17.59
C ILE A 99 8.47 -8.51 -18.99
N GLU A 100 9.72 -8.89 -19.22
CA GLU A 100 10.39 -8.74 -20.50
C GLU A 100 10.50 -10.11 -21.17
N ALA A 101 10.07 -10.17 -22.44
CA ALA A 101 10.13 -11.38 -23.25
C ALA A 101 11.09 -11.15 -24.43
N LYS A 102 11.96 -12.11 -24.68
CA LYS A 102 12.95 -12.02 -25.76
C LYS A 102 12.82 -13.19 -26.72
N ASN A 103 13.17 -12.95 -27.98
CA ASN A 103 13.33 -14.01 -28.97
C ASN A 103 14.79 -14.08 -29.39
N ILE A 104 15.30 -15.30 -29.50
CA ILE A 104 16.65 -15.54 -30.03
C ILE A 104 16.57 -15.47 -31.56
N ILE A 105 17.16 -14.41 -32.12
CA ILE A 105 17.13 -14.12 -33.56
C ILE A 105 18.56 -13.96 -34.07
N ALA A 106 18.97 -14.81 -35.02
CA ALA A 106 20.22 -14.64 -35.74
C ALA A 106 20.03 -13.68 -36.92
N LYS A 107 20.91 -12.69 -37.03
CA LYS A 107 20.92 -11.71 -38.12
C LYS A 107 22.05 -12.05 -39.09
N ARG A 108 21.72 -12.39 -40.32
CA ARG A 108 22.69 -12.72 -41.37
C ARG A 108 22.75 -11.60 -42.41
N TYR A 109 23.95 -11.12 -42.67
CA TYR A 109 24.21 -10.07 -43.65
C TYR A 109 24.66 -10.71 -44.96
N VAL A 110 23.80 -10.68 -45.98
CA VAL A 110 24.06 -11.35 -47.26
C VAL A 110 24.35 -10.30 -48.32
N ALA A 111 25.57 -10.30 -48.86
CA ALA A 111 25.99 -9.32 -49.88
C ALA A 111 25.22 -9.46 -51.22
N LYS A 112 24.66 -10.64 -51.50
CA LYS A 112 23.88 -10.92 -52.73
C LYS A 112 22.57 -10.11 -52.82
N ASN A 113 22.13 -9.48 -51.72
CA ASN A 113 20.89 -8.71 -51.70
C ASN A 113 20.93 -7.43 -52.55
N GLY A 114 22.13 -7.01 -53.01
CA GLY A 114 22.30 -5.85 -53.88
C GLY A 114 21.70 -4.57 -53.29
N SER A 115 21.20 -3.68 -54.15
CA SER A 115 20.56 -2.42 -53.76
C SER A 115 19.06 -2.53 -53.51
N LEU A 116 18.43 -3.70 -53.75
CA LEU A 116 16.97 -3.86 -53.67
C LEU A 116 16.48 -4.01 -52.23
N ASN A 117 17.25 -4.69 -51.39
CA ASN A 117 16.87 -5.05 -50.03
C ASN A 117 17.91 -4.53 -49.03
N ILE A 118 17.49 -3.60 -48.18
CA ILE A 118 18.34 -3.00 -47.14
C ILE A 118 18.21 -3.82 -45.85
N GLY A 119 19.36 -4.23 -45.29
CA GLY A 119 19.42 -4.84 -43.96
C GLY A 119 19.84 -6.32 -43.93
N SER A 120 19.50 -6.99 -42.83
CA SER A 120 19.88 -8.38 -42.55
C SER A 120 18.68 -9.33 -42.70
N VAL A 121 18.94 -10.55 -43.19
CA VAL A 121 18.01 -11.67 -43.07
C VAL A 121 17.92 -12.05 -41.59
N LYS A 122 16.70 -12.22 -41.06
CA LYS A 122 16.45 -12.55 -39.65
C LYS A 122 15.92 -13.97 -39.57
N GLU A 123 16.64 -14.80 -38.84
CA GLU A 123 16.28 -16.19 -38.59
C GLU A 123 15.91 -16.32 -37.11
N ARG A 124 14.66 -16.70 -36.82
CA ARG A 124 14.20 -16.94 -35.46
C ARG A 124 14.61 -18.37 -35.06
N TRP A 125 15.35 -18.47 -33.96
CA TRP A 125 15.80 -19.75 -33.40
C TRP A 125 14.82 -20.27 -32.36
N SER A 126 14.55 -19.47 -31.33
CA SER A 126 13.63 -19.83 -30.24
C SER A 126 13.08 -18.60 -29.54
N ALA A 127 12.11 -18.79 -28.66
CA ALA A 127 11.84 -17.85 -27.58
C ALA A 127 12.94 -18.01 -26.51
N ASP A 128 13.33 -16.91 -25.89
CA ASP A 128 14.23 -16.84 -24.73
C ASP A 128 13.37 -16.93 -23.45
N ASP A 129 14.01 -17.02 -22.29
CA ASP A 129 13.31 -16.96 -21.01
C ASP A 129 12.70 -15.57 -20.76
N TYR A 130 11.72 -15.49 -19.86
CA TYR A 130 11.15 -14.21 -19.43
C TYR A 130 11.97 -13.62 -18.29
N ASP A 131 12.44 -12.39 -18.48
CA ASP A 131 13.07 -11.60 -17.43
C ASP A 131 11.99 -10.88 -16.63
N ILE A 132 11.92 -11.15 -15.33
CA ILE A 132 10.89 -10.65 -14.43
C ILE A 132 11.55 -9.75 -13.39
N THR A 133 11.16 -8.48 -13.35
CA THR A 133 11.59 -7.53 -12.33
C THR A 133 10.42 -7.12 -11.46
N ILE A 134 10.50 -7.43 -10.18
CA ILE A 134 9.47 -7.10 -9.19
C ILE A 134 10.02 -6.00 -8.30
N THR A 135 9.35 -4.87 -8.25
CA THR A 135 9.75 -3.72 -7.43
C THR A 135 8.64 -3.37 -6.47
N GLY A 136 9.01 -3.09 -5.22
CA GLY A 136 8.02 -2.78 -4.21
C GLY A 136 8.65 -2.11 -3.01
N THR A 137 7.81 -1.86 -2.01
CA THR A 137 8.22 -1.22 -0.76
C THR A 137 7.60 -1.94 0.41
N LEU A 138 8.39 -2.15 1.45
CA LEU A 138 7.97 -2.67 2.74
C LEU A 138 7.88 -1.52 3.74
N PHE A 139 6.86 -1.55 4.59
CA PHE A 139 6.63 -0.57 5.63
C PHE A 139 6.63 -1.24 7.00
N GLY A 140 7.31 -0.63 7.98
CA GLY A 140 7.18 -1.00 9.37
C GLY A 140 5.89 -0.47 9.99
N MET A 141 5.56 -1.00 11.16
CA MET A 141 4.29 -0.69 11.84
C MET A 141 4.26 0.76 12.35
N LYS A 142 5.38 1.23 12.88
CA LYS A 142 5.56 2.61 13.37
C LYS A 142 6.44 3.39 12.40
N GLU A 143 6.20 4.70 12.28
CA GLU A 143 7.04 5.55 11.44
C GLU A 143 8.39 5.94 12.05
N ARG A 144 8.43 6.09 13.38
CA ARG A 144 9.61 6.52 14.13
C ARG A 144 9.68 5.80 15.45
N GLY A 145 10.90 5.62 15.95
CA GLY A 145 11.13 5.07 17.28
C GLY A 145 12.31 4.12 17.30
N LYS A 146 12.16 3.01 18.02
CA LYS A 146 13.19 1.98 18.08
C LYS A 146 13.24 1.20 16.78
N VAL A 147 14.42 0.72 16.41
CA VAL A 147 14.66 -0.01 15.16
C VAL A 147 13.79 -1.26 15.08
N GLU A 148 13.55 -1.93 16.20
CA GLU A 148 12.78 -3.18 16.26
C GLU A 148 11.30 -3.01 15.91
N GLU A 149 10.75 -1.82 16.16
CA GLU A 149 9.33 -1.51 15.93
C GLU A 149 9.10 -0.72 14.63
N THR A 150 10.15 -0.02 14.17
CA THR A 150 10.09 0.91 13.04
C THR A 150 10.51 0.23 11.75
N TYR A 151 11.54 -0.61 11.74
CA TYR A 151 12.03 -1.25 10.51
C TYR A 151 11.24 -2.54 10.18
N PRO A 152 10.88 -2.81 8.90
CA PRO A 152 10.17 -4.03 8.49
C PRO A 152 11.04 -5.29 8.53
N ARG A 153 11.51 -5.66 9.72
CA ARG A 153 12.47 -6.75 9.94
C ARG A 153 11.93 -8.10 9.50
N LYS A 154 10.68 -8.43 9.85
CA LYS A 154 10.07 -9.74 9.57
C LYS A 154 9.97 -10.00 8.06
N ASP A 155 9.52 -9.00 7.31
CA ASP A 155 9.40 -9.11 5.86
C ASP A 155 10.77 -9.17 5.17
N MET A 156 11.75 -8.40 5.67
CA MET A 156 13.12 -8.45 5.18
C MET A 156 13.81 -9.79 5.44
N GLU A 157 13.67 -10.35 6.63
CA GLU A 157 14.18 -11.69 6.97
C GLU A 157 13.53 -12.74 6.07
N ARG A 158 12.24 -12.61 5.80
CA ARG A 158 11.51 -13.52 4.92
C ARG A 158 11.97 -13.42 3.46
N LEU A 159 12.17 -12.21 2.93
CA LEU A 159 12.76 -12.01 1.59
C LEU A 159 14.17 -12.59 1.48
N ARG A 160 15.00 -12.39 2.52
CA ARG A 160 16.34 -13.01 2.60
C ARG A 160 16.24 -14.53 2.55
N ASP A 161 15.32 -15.13 3.28
CA ASP A 161 15.18 -16.59 3.33
C ASP A 161 14.69 -17.18 1.99
N TYR A 162 13.91 -16.43 1.21
CA TYR A 162 13.55 -16.80 -0.16
C TYR A 162 14.72 -16.64 -1.14
N LEU A 163 15.57 -15.64 -0.95
CA LEU A 163 16.79 -15.50 -1.75
C LEU A 163 17.79 -16.65 -1.48
N LEU A 164 17.89 -17.09 -0.23
CA LEU A 164 18.84 -18.13 0.19
C LEU A 164 18.36 -19.56 -0.05
N SER A 165 17.11 -19.79 -0.46
CA SER A 165 16.57 -21.16 -0.59
C SER A 165 17.21 -21.96 -1.72
N GLY A 166 17.72 -21.31 -2.78
CA GLY A 166 18.36 -21.98 -3.93
C GLY A 166 17.42 -22.86 -4.77
N GLU A 167 16.13 -22.88 -4.46
CA GLU A 167 15.07 -23.59 -5.16
C GLU A 167 14.28 -22.64 -6.07
N ALA A 168 13.68 -23.15 -7.14
CA ALA A 168 12.69 -22.42 -7.92
C ALA A 168 11.43 -22.13 -7.06
N LEU A 169 10.99 -20.88 -7.07
CA LEU A 169 9.83 -20.43 -6.32
C LEU A 169 8.58 -20.56 -7.17
N GLN A 170 7.51 -21.10 -6.59
CA GLN A 170 6.20 -21.08 -7.21
C GLN A 170 5.59 -19.70 -7.02
N VAL A 171 5.01 -19.15 -8.09
CA VAL A 171 4.41 -17.82 -8.09
C VAL A 171 2.95 -17.89 -8.47
N ASN A 172 2.17 -16.97 -7.91
CA ASN A 172 0.79 -16.77 -8.27
C ASN A 172 0.51 -15.27 -8.37
N CYS A 173 0.31 -14.84 -9.62
CA CYS A 173 -0.05 -13.48 -10.00
C CYS A 173 -0.66 -13.52 -11.42
N GLU A 174 -1.80 -12.86 -11.63
CA GLU A 174 -2.57 -12.94 -12.88
C GLU A 174 -1.74 -12.70 -14.16
N PRO A 175 -0.90 -11.65 -14.26
CA PRO A 175 -0.12 -11.41 -15.48
C PRO A 175 0.89 -12.51 -15.80
N LEU A 176 1.48 -13.14 -14.78
CA LEU A 176 2.41 -14.26 -14.95
C LEU A 176 1.69 -15.54 -15.37
N GLN A 177 0.50 -15.78 -14.81
CA GLN A 177 -0.33 -16.94 -15.15
C GLN A 177 -0.80 -16.91 -16.60
N ILE A 178 -1.17 -15.74 -17.13
CA ILE A 178 -1.53 -15.57 -18.55
C ILE A 178 -0.37 -15.95 -19.48
N LEU A 179 0.87 -15.70 -19.06
CA LEU A 179 2.08 -16.08 -19.79
C LEU A 179 2.53 -17.53 -19.50
N ASN A 180 1.71 -18.27 -18.74
CA ASN A 180 1.97 -19.64 -18.30
C ASN A 180 3.22 -19.79 -17.42
N ILE A 181 3.62 -18.71 -16.73
CA ILE A 181 4.76 -18.67 -15.82
C ILE A 181 4.28 -19.02 -14.41
N ASN A 182 4.55 -20.25 -14.00
CA ASN A 182 4.17 -20.77 -12.68
C ASN A 182 5.33 -20.80 -11.69
N ARG A 183 6.56 -20.70 -12.20
CA ARG A 183 7.79 -20.77 -11.40
C ARG A 183 8.77 -19.71 -11.86
N ILE A 184 9.50 -19.17 -10.90
CA ILE A 184 10.59 -18.22 -11.15
C ILE A 184 11.80 -18.61 -10.32
N VAL A 185 12.98 -18.27 -10.81
CA VAL A 185 14.25 -18.37 -10.09
C VAL A 185 14.75 -16.97 -9.82
N ILE A 186 15.04 -16.64 -8.56
CA ILE A 186 15.59 -15.32 -8.21
C ILE A 186 17.08 -15.31 -8.56
N GLU A 187 17.48 -14.37 -9.42
CA GLU A 187 18.89 -14.14 -9.76
C GLU A 187 19.55 -13.13 -8.82
N LYS A 188 18.82 -12.05 -8.53
CA LYS A 188 19.36 -10.93 -7.78
C LYS A 188 18.26 -10.24 -6.98
N MET A 189 18.59 -9.86 -5.76
CA MET A 189 17.77 -8.98 -4.94
C MET A 189 18.57 -7.72 -4.60
N ASN A 190 17.96 -6.57 -4.79
CA ASN A 190 18.55 -5.26 -4.56
C ASN A 190 17.67 -4.49 -3.57
N PHE A 191 18.30 -3.84 -2.59
CA PHE A 191 17.64 -3.03 -1.57
C PHE A 191 18.12 -1.59 -1.72
N PRO A 192 17.50 -0.78 -2.60
CA PRO A 192 17.93 0.58 -2.83
C PRO A 192 17.69 1.45 -1.59
N PHE A 193 18.40 2.59 -1.53
CA PHE A 193 18.24 3.55 -0.46
C PHE A 193 16.82 4.14 -0.43
N THR A 194 16.18 4.08 0.72
CA THR A 194 14.88 4.69 0.98
C THR A 194 14.99 5.83 1.98
N LYS A 195 14.07 6.79 1.85
CA LYS A 195 13.90 7.86 2.84
C LYS A 195 12.89 7.41 3.88
N GLY A 196 13.30 7.38 5.14
CA GLY A 196 12.45 6.98 6.26
C GLY A 196 12.95 5.70 6.92
N GLU A 197 12.91 5.67 8.24
CA GLU A 197 13.38 4.54 9.05
C GLU A 197 12.45 3.31 8.92
N ASN A 198 11.19 3.56 8.55
CA ASN A 198 10.16 2.55 8.43
C ASN A 198 9.96 2.01 7.01
N VAL A 199 10.65 2.58 6.02
CA VAL A 199 10.43 2.27 4.62
C VAL A 199 11.64 1.53 4.08
N GLN A 200 11.44 0.36 3.47
CA GLN A 200 12.50 -0.36 2.75
C GLN A 200 12.00 -0.78 1.37
N ALA A 201 12.58 -0.18 0.33
CA ALA A 201 12.31 -0.58 -1.04
C ALA A 201 13.11 -1.83 -1.38
N TYR A 202 12.56 -2.64 -2.28
CA TYR A 202 13.20 -3.83 -2.80
C TYR A 202 12.98 -3.94 -4.31
N GLU A 203 13.94 -4.56 -4.96
CA GLU A 203 13.90 -4.91 -6.37
C GLU A 203 14.39 -6.36 -6.48
N ILE A 204 13.55 -7.25 -6.99
CA ILE A 204 13.82 -8.66 -7.20
C ILE A 204 13.90 -8.88 -8.71
N LYS A 205 15.05 -9.35 -9.19
CA LYS A 205 15.23 -9.82 -10.55
C LYS A 205 15.20 -11.33 -10.56
N ALA A 206 14.32 -11.87 -11.39
CA ALA A 206 14.08 -13.29 -11.50
C ALA A 206 13.89 -13.66 -12.97
N VAL A 207 14.11 -14.93 -13.27
CA VAL A 207 13.90 -15.52 -14.61
C VAL A 207 12.80 -16.57 -14.50
N SER A 208 11.97 -16.68 -15.54
CA SER A 208 10.94 -17.73 -15.61
C SER A 208 11.57 -19.12 -15.65
N ASP A 209 10.98 -20.07 -14.92
CA ASP A 209 11.37 -21.47 -14.97
C ASP A 209 10.19 -22.34 -15.46
N PHE A 210 10.49 -23.27 -16.35
CA PHE A 210 9.54 -24.21 -16.92
C PHE A 210 10.02 -25.64 -16.65
N GLU A 211 9.12 -26.52 -16.23
CA GLU A 211 9.49 -27.91 -16.00
C GLU A 211 9.90 -28.58 -17.31
N PHE A 212 11.14 -29.03 -17.37
CA PHE A 212 11.64 -29.90 -18.42
C PHE A 212 11.95 -31.29 -17.84
N ASN A 213 11.35 -32.32 -18.42
CA ASN A 213 11.73 -33.69 -18.10
C ASN A 213 13.05 -34.01 -18.81
N LEU A 214 14.15 -33.94 -18.07
CA LEU A 214 15.49 -34.27 -18.58
C LEU A 214 15.71 -35.77 -18.76
N LEU A 215 14.84 -36.59 -18.16
CA LEU A 215 14.90 -38.05 -18.29
C LEU A 215 14.04 -38.48 -19.47
N ILE A 216 14.70 -39.01 -20.50
CA ILE A 216 14.04 -39.75 -21.57
C ILE A 216 13.75 -41.14 -21.01
N GLU A 217 12.46 -41.49 -20.85
CA GLU A 217 12.07 -42.86 -20.54
C GLU A 217 12.53 -43.78 -21.67
N LYS A 218 13.19 -44.88 -21.30
CA LYS A 218 13.81 -45.85 -22.21
C LYS A 218 12.81 -46.83 -22.79
#